data_AF-A0A7V4Y8F5-F1
#
_entry.id   AF-A0A7V4Y8F5-F1
#
_cell.length_a   1.000
_cell.length_b   1.000
_cell.length_c   1.000
_cell.angle_alpha   90.00
_cell.angle_beta   90.00
_cell.angle_gamma   90.00
#
_symmetry.space_group_name_H-M   'P 1'
#
loop_
_entity.id
_entity.type
_entity.pdbx_description
1 polymer ?
#
loop_
_entity_poly.entity_id
_entity_poly.type
_entity_poly.pdbx_seq_one_letter_code
_entity_poly.pdbx_strand_id
1 'polypeptide(L)'
;MEKLEELYVGLAEFYLKQKKPEKALKVVDLFLDGPKKVEVLERILNACVNEGWFHEALEAAEEPLKDEDWERIVRALAEKGVLVAQDVAKEILKRELSAEEWEAVVRANLRKGKLSLVLSIVQRYLQRELTEEEWVEGLAKYVEDGLHKIKEAAKLIPSTKRSKVFEGLLKRAIEKGEYLVAEEIAKEYLNRELTEAEVEATVIGCIMQNRFWVAQGILKLNKLPLDTTRKYLQLL
;
A
#
# COMPACT_ATOMS: atom_id res chain seq x y z
N MET A 1 -17.19 -36.89 22.72
CA MET A 1 -15.94 -36.21 22.36
C MET A 1 -16.15 -35.20 21.24
N GLU A 2 -16.76 -35.57 20.11
CA GLU A 2 -16.99 -34.65 18.97
C GLU A 2 -17.62 -33.29 19.32
N LYS A 3 -18.69 -33.26 20.13
CA LYS A 3 -19.36 -32.01 20.56
C LYS A 3 -18.45 -31.08 21.36
N LEU A 4 -17.44 -31.62 22.04
CA LEU A 4 -16.50 -30.84 22.84
C LEU A 4 -15.45 -30.19 21.93
N GLU A 5 -14.96 -30.92 20.93
CA GLU A 5 -14.01 -30.40 19.94
C GLU A 5 -14.63 -29.28 19.10
N GLU A 6 -15.88 -29.43 18.63
CA GLU A 6 -16.59 -28.37 17.89
C GLU A 6 -16.73 -27.07 18.70
N LEU A 7 -16.92 -27.19 20.01
CA LEU A 7 -16.96 -26.04 20.91
C LEU A 7 -15.60 -25.30 20.93
N TYR A 8 -14.50 -26.04 20.98
CA TYR A 8 -13.15 -25.46 20.99
C TYR A 8 -12.76 -24.85 19.64
N VAL A 9 -13.19 -25.44 18.52
CA VAL A 9 -13.09 -24.82 17.18
C VAL A 9 -13.81 -23.47 17.18
N GLY A 10 -15.07 -23.44 17.62
CA GLY A 10 -15.85 -22.19 17.70
C GLY A 10 -15.25 -21.14 18.64
N LEU A 11 -14.61 -21.58 19.73
CA LEU A 11 -13.90 -20.68 20.66
C LEU A 11 -12.64 -20.08 20.05
N ALA A 12 -11.84 -20.88 19.32
CA ALA A 12 -10.68 -20.37 18.59
C ALA A 12 -11.10 -19.34 17.53
N GLU A 13 -12.16 -19.63 16.77
CA GLU A 13 -12.72 -18.69 15.80
C GLU A 13 -13.26 -17.40 16.44
N PHE A 14 -13.89 -17.52 17.61
CA PHE A 14 -14.32 -16.36 18.38
C PHE A 14 -13.13 -15.47 18.73
N TYR A 15 -12.01 -16.04 19.19
CA TYR A 15 -10.81 -15.26 19.48
C TYR A 15 -10.18 -14.62 18.24
N LEU A 16 -10.17 -15.31 17.10
CA LEU A 16 -9.73 -14.72 15.83
C LEU A 16 -10.59 -13.51 15.43
N LYS A 17 -11.93 -13.61 15.53
CA LYS A 17 -12.85 -12.50 15.28
C LYS A 17 -12.61 -11.31 16.22
N GLN A 18 -12.12 -11.57 17.43
CA GLN A 18 -11.76 -10.57 18.43
C GLN A 18 -10.33 -10.04 18.29
N LYS A 19 -9.61 -10.41 17.22
CA LYS A 19 -8.22 -10.02 16.96
C LYS A 19 -7.25 -10.45 18.07
N LYS A 20 -7.43 -11.67 18.58
CA LYS A 20 -6.61 -12.28 19.65
C LYS A 20 -6.05 -13.64 19.21
N PRO A 21 -5.18 -13.69 18.18
CA PRO A 21 -4.63 -14.93 17.66
C PRO A 21 -3.87 -15.75 18.70
N GLU A 22 -3.20 -15.11 19.66
CA GLU A 22 -2.48 -15.76 20.75
C GLU A 22 -3.40 -16.59 21.66
N LYS A 23 -4.66 -16.15 21.82
CA LYS A 23 -5.68 -16.89 22.57
C LYS A 23 -6.29 -18.00 21.74
N ALA A 24 -6.45 -17.78 20.44
CA ALA A 24 -6.90 -18.83 19.53
C ALA A 24 -5.88 -19.99 19.54
N LEU A 25 -4.58 -19.68 19.45
CA LEU A 25 -3.49 -20.65 19.52
C LEU A 25 -3.51 -21.45 20.82
N LYS A 26 -3.62 -20.78 21.96
CA LYS A 26 -3.75 -21.46 23.26
C LYS A 26 -4.94 -22.41 23.34
N VAL A 27 -6.08 -22.07 22.71
CA VAL A 27 -7.24 -22.96 22.66
C VAL A 27 -6.91 -24.20 21.83
N VAL A 28 -6.24 -24.02 20.70
CA VAL A 28 -5.84 -25.12 19.81
C VAL A 28 -4.84 -26.04 20.52
N ASP A 29 -3.79 -25.50 21.11
CA ASP A 29 -2.74 -26.29 21.78
C ASP A 29 -3.24 -27.08 22.99
N LEU A 30 -4.17 -26.51 23.76
CA LEU A 30 -4.65 -27.13 24.99
C LEU A 30 -5.78 -28.13 24.77
N PHE A 31 -6.57 -27.98 23.70
CA PHE A 31 -7.87 -28.64 23.61
C PHE A 31 -8.17 -29.32 22.27
N LEU A 32 -7.34 -29.12 21.24
CA LEU A 32 -7.50 -29.80 19.96
C LEU A 32 -6.31 -30.72 19.70
N ASP A 33 -6.59 -31.84 19.03
CA ASP A 33 -5.58 -32.80 18.62
C ASP A 33 -5.95 -33.37 17.23
N GLY A 34 -4.98 -34.00 16.58
CA GLY A 34 -5.15 -34.68 15.30
C GLY A 34 -5.67 -33.76 14.18
N PRO A 35 -6.49 -34.28 13.24
CA PRO A 35 -6.90 -33.53 12.05
C PRO A 35 -7.61 -32.20 12.32
N LYS A 36 -8.39 -32.11 13.42
CA LYS A 36 -9.09 -30.87 13.78
C LYS A 36 -8.13 -29.79 14.24
N LYS A 37 -7.04 -30.15 14.93
CA LYS A 37 -5.98 -29.20 15.33
C LYS A 37 -5.41 -28.53 14.09
N VAL A 38 -5.01 -29.32 13.10
CA VAL A 38 -4.43 -28.85 11.83
C VAL A 38 -5.39 -27.90 11.10
N GLU A 39 -6.66 -28.27 10.97
CA GLU A 39 -7.66 -27.42 10.29
C GLU A 39 -7.82 -26.04 10.96
N VAL A 40 -7.82 -25.99 12.29
CA VAL A 40 -7.93 -24.71 13.02
C VAL A 40 -6.63 -23.93 12.96
N LEU A 41 -5.46 -24.57 13.04
CA LEU A 41 -4.17 -23.91 12.85
C LEU A 41 -4.09 -23.27 11.46
N GLU A 42 -4.54 -23.95 10.39
CA GLU A 42 -4.61 -23.37 9.05
C GLU A 42 -5.52 -22.13 8.99
N ARG A 43 -6.67 -22.15 9.69
CA ARG A 43 -7.57 -20.98 9.76
C ARG A 43 -6.95 -19.83 10.53
N ILE A 44 -6.32 -20.11 11.68
CA ILE A 44 -5.58 -19.11 12.48
C ILE A 44 -4.49 -18.51 11.62
N LEU A 45 -3.71 -19.34 10.95
CA LEU A 45 -2.61 -18.91 10.10
C LEU A 45 -3.08 -17.99 8.97
N ASN A 46 -4.14 -18.39 8.26
CA ASN A 46 -4.74 -17.57 7.22
C ASN A 46 -5.24 -16.22 7.78
N ALA A 47 -5.89 -16.23 8.95
CA ALA A 47 -6.34 -15.02 9.61
C ALA A 47 -5.16 -14.12 10.04
N CYS A 48 -4.14 -14.68 10.67
CA CYS A 48 -2.92 -13.99 11.08
C CYS A 48 -2.21 -13.36 9.89
N VAL A 49 -2.03 -14.09 8.78
CA VAL A 49 -1.46 -13.55 7.55
C VAL A 49 -2.34 -12.44 6.99
N ASN A 50 -3.67 -12.62 6.94
CA ASN A 50 -4.64 -11.65 6.45
C ASN A 50 -4.75 -10.38 7.31
N GLU A 51 -4.46 -10.46 8.61
CA GLU A 51 -4.48 -9.31 9.51
C GLU A 51 -3.09 -8.73 9.78
N GLY A 52 -2.03 -9.44 9.40
CA GLY A 52 -0.63 -9.05 9.58
C GLY A 52 0.00 -9.43 10.93
N TRP A 53 -0.55 -10.42 11.63
CA TRP A 53 -0.06 -10.96 12.90
C TRP A 53 1.01 -12.04 12.66
N PHE A 54 2.21 -11.62 12.26
CA PHE A 54 3.20 -12.55 11.71
C PHE A 54 3.91 -13.41 12.76
N HIS A 55 4.04 -12.91 13.99
CA HIS A 55 4.65 -13.71 15.05
C HIS A 55 3.75 -14.89 15.41
N GLU A 56 2.45 -14.64 15.50
CA GLU A 56 1.43 -15.64 15.78
C GLU A 56 1.17 -16.54 14.57
N ALA A 57 1.37 -16.07 13.34
CA ALA A 57 1.41 -16.92 12.16
C ALA A 57 2.55 -17.95 12.23
N LEU A 58 3.73 -17.55 12.73
CA LEU A 58 4.86 -18.47 12.91
C LEU A 58 4.60 -19.46 14.05
N GLU A 59 4.04 -19.00 15.18
CA GLU A 59 3.65 -19.88 16.29
C GLU A 59 2.57 -20.89 15.88
N ALA A 60 1.57 -20.46 15.08
CA ALA A 60 0.53 -21.34 14.53
C ALA A 60 1.08 -22.48 13.67
N ALA A 61 2.30 -22.32 13.19
CA ALA A 61 2.91 -23.18 12.21
C ALA A 61 4.03 -24.06 12.80
N GLU A 62 4.11 -24.17 14.13
CA GLU A 62 5.02 -25.10 14.83
C GLU A 62 4.65 -26.59 14.62
N GLU A 63 3.44 -26.91 14.13
CA GLU A 63 3.10 -28.24 13.59
C GLU A 63 3.33 -28.33 12.08
N PRO A 64 3.59 -29.52 11.50
CA PRO A 64 4.18 -29.64 10.17
C PRO A 64 3.16 -29.30 9.09
N LEU A 65 2.98 -28.00 8.86
CA LEU A 65 2.44 -27.49 7.62
C LEU A 65 3.27 -28.06 6.47
N LYS A 66 2.58 -28.42 5.40
CA LYS A 66 3.25 -28.84 4.18
C LYS A 66 3.95 -27.64 3.57
N ASP A 67 4.99 -27.89 2.78
CA ASP A 67 5.68 -26.84 2.02
C ASP A 67 4.69 -25.99 1.21
N GLU A 68 3.63 -26.60 0.67
CA GLU A 68 2.56 -25.94 -0.08
C GLU A 68 1.82 -24.85 0.74
N ASP A 69 1.62 -25.07 2.04
CA ASP A 69 1.00 -24.10 2.94
C ASP A 69 1.96 -22.95 3.25
N TRP A 70 3.24 -23.27 3.48
CA TRP A 70 4.30 -22.27 3.62
C TRP A 70 4.49 -21.41 2.39
N GLU A 71 4.42 -22.00 1.20
CA GLU A 71 4.42 -21.31 -0.09
C GLU A 71 3.24 -20.33 -0.21
N ARG A 72 2.05 -20.73 0.23
CA ARG A 72 0.88 -19.83 0.27
C ARG A 72 1.10 -18.66 1.22
N ILE A 73 1.69 -18.90 2.40
CA ILE A 73 1.98 -17.85 3.39
C ILE A 73 3.00 -16.87 2.82
N VAL A 74 4.11 -17.35 2.27
CA VAL A 74 5.15 -16.52 1.67
C VAL A 74 4.58 -15.60 0.61
N ARG A 75 3.75 -16.12 -0.30
CA ARG A 75 3.08 -15.30 -1.32
C ARG A 75 2.18 -14.22 -0.70
N ALA A 76 1.37 -14.58 0.28
CA ALA A 76 0.48 -13.61 0.93
C ALA A 76 1.26 -12.53 1.72
N LEU A 77 2.38 -12.90 2.36
CA LEU A 77 3.30 -11.94 3.00
C LEU A 77 3.92 -10.99 1.96
N ALA A 78 4.34 -11.53 0.81
CA ALA A 78 4.91 -10.78 -0.28
C ALA A 78 3.91 -9.78 -0.88
N GLU A 79 2.67 -10.21 -1.13
CA GLU A 79 1.57 -9.36 -1.62
C GLU A 79 1.21 -8.25 -0.63
N LYS A 80 1.46 -8.45 0.66
CA LYS A 80 1.30 -7.44 1.71
C LYS A 80 2.54 -6.55 1.86
N GLY A 81 3.62 -6.81 1.15
CA GLY A 81 4.84 -6.01 1.22
C GLY A 81 5.63 -6.20 2.51
N VAL A 82 5.58 -7.38 3.10
CA VAL A 82 6.24 -7.66 4.38
C VAL A 82 7.55 -8.40 4.14
N LEU A 83 8.65 -7.85 4.65
CA LEU A 83 9.99 -8.42 4.44
C LEU A 83 10.18 -9.80 5.08
N VAL A 84 9.42 -10.11 6.14
CA VAL A 84 9.41 -11.43 6.78
C VAL A 84 9.09 -12.56 5.78
N ALA A 85 8.47 -12.27 4.63
CA ALA A 85 8.30 -13.24 3.55
C ALA A 85 9.64 -13.90 3.16
N GLN A 86 10.73 -13.12 3.11
CA GLN A 86 12.06 -13.63 2.78
C GLN A 86 12.65 -14.49 3.89
N ASP A 87 12.41 -14.14 5.16
CA ASP A 87 12.89 -14.92 6.29
C ASP A 87 12.17 -16.28 6.35
N VAL A 88 10.85 -16.29 6.11
CA VAL A 88 10.06 -17.53 6.03
C VAL A 88 10.54 -18.40 4.86
N ALA A 89 10.70 -17.83 3.66
CA ALA A 89 11.19 -18.57 2.51
C ALA A 89 12.55 -19.22 2.79
N LYS A 90 13.45 -18.46 3.44
CA LYS A 90 14.82 -18.91 3.69
C LYS A 90 14.93 -19.91 4.82
N GLU A 91 14.32 -19.63 5.95
CA GLU A 91 14.49 -20.43 7.17
C GLU A 91 13.60 -21.66 7.18
N ILE A 92 12.41 -21.60 6.57
CA ILE A 92 11.45 -22.71 6.57
C ILE A 92 11.52 -23.48 5.25
N LEU A 93 11.31 -22.80 4.12
CA LEU A 93 11.29 -23.44 2.79
C LEU A 93 12.68 -23.67 2.19
N LYS A 94 13.74 -23.22 2.87
CA LYS A 94 15.14 -23.34 2.43
C LYS A 94 15.39 -22.81 1.02
N ARG A 95 14.64 -21.77 0.62
CA ARG A 95 14.78 -21.06 -0.66
C ARG A 95 14.76 -19.55 -0.48
N GLU A 96 15.09 -18.80 -1.53
CA GLU A 96 14.87 -17.35 -1.53
C GLU A 96 13.53 -16.99 -2.17
N LEU A 97 13.05 -15.76 -1.95
CA LEU A 97 11.92 -15.26 -2.72
C LEU A 97 12.25 -15.21 -4.21
N SER A 98 11.28 -15.60 -5.04
CA SER A 98 11.38 -15.44 -6.48
C SER A 98 11.35 -13.96 -6.88
N ALA A 99 11.71 -13.66 -8.13
CA ALA A 99 11.59 -12.31 -8.66
C ALA A 99 10.14 -11.81 -8.59
N GLU A 100 9.16 -12.65 -8.93
CA GLU A 100 7.74 -12.31 -8.88
C GLU A 100 7.24 -12.01 -7.46
N GLU A 101 7.75 -12.73 -6.46
CA GLU A 101 7.44 -12.48 -5.05
C GLU A 101 8.05 -11.15 -4.58
N TRP A 102 9.31 -10.87 -4.94
CA TRP A 102 9.93 -9.57 -4.67
C TRP A 102 9.19 -8.41 -5.36
N GLU A 103 8.73 -8.62 -6.59
CA GLU A 103 7.91 -7.67 -7.32
C GLU A 103 6.56 -7.40 -6.62
N ALA A 104 5.96 -8.43 -6.00
CA ALA A 104 4.78 -8.25 -5.16
C ALA A 104 5.08 -7.38 -3.94
N VAL A 105 6.24 -7.60 -3.29
CA VAL A 105 6.70 -6.79 -2.15
C VAL A 105 6.89 -5.33 -2.56
N VAL A 106 7.51 -5.08 -3.73
CA VAL A 106 7.73 -3.75 -4.28
C VAL A 106 6.40 -3.04 -4.51
N ARG A 107 5.47 -3.65 -5.25
CA ARG A 107 4.15 -3.05 -5.53
C ARG A 107 3.39 -2.69 -4.26
N ALA A 108 3.40 -3.58 -3.27
CA ALA A 108 2.72 -3.34 -2.00
C ALA A 108 3.35 -2.19 -1.20
N ASN A 109 4.67 -2.04 -1.23
CA ASN A 109 5.36 -0.95 -0.54
C ASN A 109 5.28 0.39 -1.29
N LEU A 110 5.23 0.38 -2.63
CA LEU A 110 4.94 1.57 -3.45
C LEU A 110 3.58 2.18 -3.08
N ARG A 111 2.52 1.37 -3.06
CA ARG A 111 1.17 1.78 -2.61
C ARG A 111 1.15 2.33 -1.18
N LYS A 112 2.10 1.89 -0.35
CA LYS A 112 2.25 2.36 1.04
C LYS A 112 3.08 3.65 1.15
N GLY A 113 3.71 4.12 0.07
CA GLY A 113 4.61 5.28 0.06
C GLY A 113 5.98 4.99 0.68
N LYS A 114 6.39 3.72 0.80
CA LYS A 114 7.66 3.32 1.43
C LYS A 114 8.80 3.27 0.41
N LEU A 115 9.07 4.40 -0.24
CA LEU A 115 9.98 4.47 -1.38
C LEU A 115 11.43 4.07 -1.04
N SER A 116 11.96 4.48 0.11
CA SER A 116 13.32 4.11 0.54
C SER A 116 13.50 2.59 0.65
N LEU A 117 12.51 1.91 1.22
CA LEU A 117 12.48 0.45 1.30
C LEU A 117 12.41 -0.16 -0.10
N VAL A 118 11.52 0.34 -0.97
CA VAL A 118 11.40 -0.13 -2.35
C VAL A 118 12.73 -0.02 -3.09
N LEU A 119 13.40 1.12 -3.02
CA LEU A 119 14.71 1.33 -3.65
C LEU A 119 15.74 0.31 -3.17
N SER A 120 15.77 0.01 -1.87
CA SER A 120 16.66 -1.01 -1.32
C SER A 120 16.35 -2.42 -1.85
N ILE A 121 15.07 -2.75 -2.03
CA ILE A 121 14.64 -4.06 -2.53
C ILE A 121 15.01 -4.21 -4.00
N VAL A 122 14.66 -3.23 -4.84
CA VAL A 122 14.92 -3.33 -6.29
C VAL A 122 16.41 -3.35 -6.59
N GLN A 123 17.22 -2.64 -5.81
CA GLN A 123 18.68 -2.66 -5.97
C GLN A 123 19.28 -4.00 -5.51
N ARG A 124 18.86 -4.52 -4.35
CA ARG A 124 19.50 -5.68 -3.73
C ARG A 124 19.06 -7.00 -4.31
N TYR A 125 17.76 -7.14 -4.60
CA TYR A 125 17.16 -8.44 -4.93
C TYR A 125 16.74 -8.54 -6.40
N LEU A 126 16.23 -7.45 -6.99
CA LEU A 126 15.78 -7.45 -8.39
C LEU A 126 16.83 -6.93 -9.39
N GLN A 127 17.86 -6.24 -8.89
CA GLN A 127 18.94 -5.64 -9.67
C GLN A 127 18.46 -4.79 -10.86
N ARG A 128 17.36 -4.07 -10.66
CA ARG A 128 16.77 -3.18 -11.68
C ARG A 128 16.46 -1.81 -11.09
N GLU A 129 16.21 -0.86 -11.99
CA GLU A 129 15.67 0.43 -11.60
C GLU A 129 14.14 0.43 -11.58
N LEU A 130 13.56 1.37 -10.84
CA LEU A 130 12.13 1.65 -10.91
C LEU A 130 11.75 2.25 -12.27
N THR A 131 10.57 1.88 -12.78
CA THR A 131 9.96 2.52 -13.95
C THR A 131 9.43 3.90 -13.59
N GLU A 132 9.09 4.70 -14.61
CA GLU A 132 8.49 6.03 -14.41
C GLU A 132 7.15 5.92 -13.66
N GLU A 133 6.35 4.91 -13.97
CA GLU A 133 5.06 4.63 -13.32
C GLU A 133 5.25 4.21 -11.85
N GLU A 134 6.26 3.38 -11.55
CA GLU A 134 6.55 2.98 -10.17
C GLU A 134 7.02 4.17 -9.32
N TRP A 135 7.82 5.07 -9.90
CA TRP A 135 8.16 6.33 -9.24
C TRP A 135 6.93 7.17 -8.94
N VAL A 136 6.02 7.32 -9.90
CA VAL A 136 4.76 8.06 -9.71
C VAL A 136 3.91 7.41 -8.62
N GLU A 137 3.74 6.09 -8.64
CA GLU A 137 2.97 5.34 -7.64
C GLU A 137 3.56 5.50 -6.23
N GLY A 138 4.88 5.33 -6.09
CA GLY A 138 5.57 5.47 -4.80
C GLY A 138 5.52 6.88 -4.22
N LEU A 139 5.47 7.89 -5.09
CA LEU A 139 5.41 9.31 -4.71
C LEU A 139 3.99 9.87 -4.65
N ALA A 140 2.98 9.15 -5.12
CA ALA A 140 1.59 9.61 -5.11
C ALA A 140 1.10 9.94 -3.69
N LYS A 141 1.54 9.19 -2.67
CA LYS A 141 1.24 9.54 -1.26
C LYS A 141 1.89 10.84 -0.80
N TYR A 142 3.01 11.25 -1.40
CA TYR A 142 3.71 12.46 -0.99
C TYR A 142 2.97 13.71 -1.49
N VAL A 143 2.17 13.57 -2.55
CA VAL A 143 1.20 14.59 -2.98
C VAL A 143 0.17 14.85 -1.87
N GLU A 144 -0.26 13.81 -1.17
CA GLU A 144 -1.22 13.92 -0.05
C GLU A 144 -0.55 14.41 1.25
N ASP A 145 0.70 13.99 1.51
CA ASP A 145 1.45 14.36 2.72
C ASP A 145 2.11 15.76 2.64
N GLY A 146 2.19 16.35 1.45
CA GLY A 146 2.62 17.73 1.20
C GLY A 146 4.01 17.91 0.57
N LEU A 147 4.26 19.15 0.12
CA LEU A 147 5.40 19.55 -0.73
C LEU A 147 6.79 19.20 -0.21
N HIS A 148 7.01 19.25 1.11
CA HIS A 148 8.33 18.99 1.69
C HIS A 148 8.85 17.58 1.34
N LYS A 149 7.97 16.57 1.33
CA LYS A 149 8.36 15.20 0.97
C LYS A 149 8.69 15.06 -0.52
N ILE A 150 7.99 15.80 -1.37
CA ILE A 150 8.28 15.82 -2.82
C ILE A 150 9.68 16.39 -3.08
N LYS A 151 10.07 17.47 -2.37
CA LYS A 151 11.41 18.07 -2.48
C LYS A 151 12.53 17.12 -2.09
N GLU A 152 12.33 16.32 -1.04
CA GLU A 152 13.30 15.30 -0.64
C GLU A 152 13.37 14.16 -1.67
N ALA A 153 12.21 13.66 -2.11
CA ALA A 153 12.13 12.61 -3.11
C ALA A 153 12.71 13.01 -4.47
N ALA A 154 12.56 14.26 -4.89
CA ALA A 154 13.06 14.78 -6.16
C ALA A 154 14.56 14.52 -6.37
N LYS A 155 15.32 14.52 -5.26
CA LYS A 155 16.77 14.27 -5.26
C LYS A 155 17.12 12.83 -5.59
N LEU A 156 16.20 11.89 -5.34
CA LEU A 156 16.37 10.46 -5.57
C LEU A 156 16.00 10.03 -6.99
N ILE A 157 15.16 10.81 -7.68
CA ILE A 157 14.71 10.46 -9.04
C ILE A 157 15.87 10.65 -10.03
N PRO A 158 16.19 9.62 -10.84
CA PRO A 158 17.18 9.74 -11.91
C PRO A 158 16.84 10.90 -12.85
N SER A 159 17.85 11.70 -13.22
CA SER A 159 17.66 12.90 -14.07
C SER A 159 16.96 12.57 -15.39
N THR A 160 17.25 11.40 -15.96
CA THR A 160 16.66 10.90 -17.21
C THR A 160 15.16 10.62 -17.13
N LYS A 161 14.64 10.32 -15.93
CA LYS A 161 13.22 10.01 -15.68
C LYS A 161 12.44 11.20 -15.10
N ARG A 162 13.16 12.20 -14.59
CA ARG A 162 12.64 13.29 -13.77
C ARG A 162 11.41 13.99 -14.38
N SER A 163 11.50 14.44 -15.64
CA SER A 163 10.41 15.18 -16.27
C SER A 163 9.12 14.35 -16.35
N LYS A 164 9.20 13.10 -16.82
CA LYS A 164 8.00 12.26 -16.94
C LYS A 164 7.41 11.84 -15.60
N VAL A 165 8.25 11.58 -14.60
CA VAL A 165 7.79 11.33 -13.23
C VAL A 165 7.04 12.55 -12.70
N PHE A 166 7.56 13.76 -12.91
CA PHE A 166 6.88 14.98 -12.46
C PHE A 166 5.62 15.31 -13.26
N GLU A 167 5.56 15.02 -14.56
CA GLU A 167 4.30 15.11 -15.33
C GLU A 167 3.24 14.14 -14.78
N GLY A 168 3.64 12.90 -14.42
CA GLY A 168 2.75 11.94 -13.78
C GLY A 168 2.26 12.39 -12.39
N LEU A 169 3.16 12.96 -11.58
CA LEU A 169 2.80 13.51 -10.27
C LEU A 169 1.92 14.76 -10.37
N LEU A 170 2.17 15.62 -11.35
CA LEU A 170 1.33 16.77 -11.64
C LEU A 170 -0.09 16.32 -11.97
N LYS A 171 -0.24 15.34 -12.88
CA LYS A 171 -1.55 14.76 -13.20
C LYS A 171 -2.25 14.23 -11.94
N ARG A 172 -1.50 13.54 -11.07
CA ARG A 172 -2.06 13.01 -9.81
C ARG A 172 -2.51 14.10 -8.84
N ALA A 173 -1.73 15.17 -8.72
CA ALA A 173 -2.08 16.34 -7.91
C ALA A 173 -3.35 17.03 -8.43
N ILE A 174 -3.46 17.20 -9.76
CA ILE A 174 -4.65 17.76 -10.41
C ILE A 174 -5.88 16.89 -10.15
N GLU A 175 -5.81 15.58 -10.40
CA GLU A 175 -6.92 14.64 -10.14
C GLU A 175 -7.38 14.67 -8.67
N LYS A 176 -6.42 14.86 -7.77
CA LYS A 176 -6.69 14.95 -6.34
C LYS A 176 -7.16 16.33 -5.92
N GLY A 177 -7.07 17.38 -6.74
CA GLY A 177 -7.40 18.75 -6.33
C GLY A 177 -6.33 19.42 -5.46
N GLU A 178 -5.10 18.90 -5.44
CA GLU A 178 -3.98 19.47 -4.67
C GLU A 178 -3.33 20.64 -5.44
N TYR A 179 -4.03 21.78 -5.53
CA TYR A 179 -3.60 22.91 -6.37
C TYR A 179 -2.19 23.43 -6.04
N LEU A 180 -1.87 23.68 -4.77
CA LEU A 180 -0.54 24.17 -4.39
C LEU A 180 0.56 23.18 -4.74
N VAL A 181 0.25 21.87 -4.68
CA VAL A 181 1.20 20.82 -5.07
C VAL A 181 1.37 20.80 -6.58
N ALA A 182 0.27 20.85 -7.34
CA ALA A 182 0.30 20.90 -8.80
C ALA A 182 1.07 22.13 -9.30
N GLU A 183 0.81 23.30 -8.72
CA GLU A 183 1.46 24.56 -9.09
C GLU A 183 2.97 24.52 -8.85
N GLU A 184 3.40 24.06 -7.66
CA GLU A 184 4.83 23.90 -7.35
C GLU A 184 5.49 22.91 -8.31
N ILE A 185 4.83 21.77 -8.61
CA ILE A 185 5.39 20.78 -9.53
C ILE A 185 5.61 21.37 -10.92
N ALA A 186 4.60 22.08 -11.44
CA ALA A 186 4.69 22.73 -12.74
C ALA A 186 5.84 23.75 -12.78
N LYS A 187 5.94 24.61 -11.77
CA LYS A 187 6.94 25.69 -11.72
C LYS A 187 8.35 25.18 -11.47
N GLU A 188 8.55 24.42 -10.39
CA GLU A 188 9.88 24.05 -9.89
C GLU A 188 10.50 22.88 -10.66
N TYR A 189 9.69 21.95 -11.17
CA TYR A 189 10.20 20.72 -11.78
C TYR A 189 9.96 20.60 -13.28
N LEU A 190 8.93 21.26 -13.79
CA LEU A 190 8.60 21.25 -15.22
C LEU A 190 8.87 22.61 -15.89
N ASN A 191 9.26 23.63 -15.12
CA ASN A 191 9.58 24.98 -15.58
C ASN A 191 8.48 25.58 -16.47
N ARG A 192 7.22 25.41 -16.06
CA ARG A 192 6.03 25.96 -16.72
C ARG A 192 4.95 26.34 -15.72
N GLU A 193 3.98 27.11 -16.18
CA GLU A 193 2.76 27.34 -15.42
C GLU A 193 1.74 26.23 -15.68
N LEU A 194 0.75 26.13 -14.79
CA LEU A 194 -0.45 25.34 -15.04
C LEU A 194 -1.24 25.97 -16.19
N THR A 195 -1.70 25.13 -17.10
CA THR A 195 -2.65 25.55 -18.14
C THR A 195 -4.03 25.78 -17.55
N GLU A 196 -4.86 26.56 -18.23
CA GLU A 196 -6.26 26.78 -17.84
C GLU A 196 -7.02 25.46 -17.64
N ALA A 197 -6.82 24.50 -18.54
CA ALA A 197 -7.42 23.17 -18.44
C ALA A 197 -6.97 22.39 -17.19
N GLU A 198 -5.69 22.49 -16.80
CA GLU A 198 -5.17 21.86 -15.59
C GLU A 198 -5.71 22.54 -14.32
N VAL A 199 -5.87 23.87 -14.33
CA VAL A 199 -6.51 24.61 -13.23
C VAL A 199 -7.98 24.19 -13.10
N GLU A 200 -8.73 24.14 -14.20
CA GLU A 200 -10.12 23.67 -14.20
C GLU A 200 -10.25 22.23 -13.69
N ALA A 201 -9.39 21.32 -14.17
CA ALA A 201 -9.37 19.94 -13.71
C ALA A 201 -9.07 19.83 -12.21
N THR A 202 -8.20 20.71 -11.68
CA THR A 202 -7.90 20.78 -10.24
C THR A 202 -9.11 21.26 -9.44
N VAL A 203 -9.85 22.26 -9.94
CA VAL A 203 -11.12 22.71 -9.33
C VAL A 203 -12.14 21.58 -9.28
N ILE A 204 -12.29 20.81 -10.37
CA ILE A 204 -13.14 19.62 -10.40
C ILE A 204 -12.69 18.60 -9.34
N GLY A 205 -11.39 18.32 -9.25
CA GLY A 205 -10.82 17.43 -8.23
C GLY A 205 -11.16 17.86 -6.80
N CYS A 206 -11.09 19.16 -6.50
CA CYS A 206 -11.53 19.72 -5.21
C CYS A 206 -13.02 19.49 -4.95
N ILE A 207 -13.88 19.75 -5.93
CA ILE A 207 -15.34 19.57 -5.82
C ILE A 207 -15.69 18.12 -5.56
N MET A 208 -15.09 17.18 -6.30
CA MET A 208 -15.31 15.74 -6.11
C MET A 208 -14.93 15.25 -4.71
N GLN A 209 -14.09 15.99 -3.99
CA GLN A 209 -13.69 15.71 -2.62
C GLN A 209 -14.41 16.57 -1.58
N ASN A 210 -15.48 17.30 -1.97
CA ASN A 210 -16.23 18.22 -1.14
C ASN A 210 -15.37 19.37 -0.53
N ARG A 211 -14.27 19.76 -1.20
CA ARG A 211 -13.36 20.83 -0.79
C ARG A 211 -13.74 22.17 -1.44
N PHE A 212 -14.99 22.58 -1.27
CA PHE A 212 -15.58 23.72 -1.97
C PHE A 212 -14.88 25.06 -1.70
N TRP A 213 -14.42 25.29 -0.46
CA TRP A 213 -13.65 26.49 -0.11
C TRP A 213 -12.31 26.58 -0.85
N VAL A 214 -11.65 25.44 -1.05
CA VAL A 214 -10.39 25.36 -1.81
C VAL A 214 -10.67 25.63 -3.29
N ALA A 215 -11.70 24.99 -3.85
CA ALA A 215 -12.14 25.23 -5.23
C ALA A 215 -12.43 26.72 -5.49
N GLN A 216 -13.17 27.37 -4.59
CA GLN A 216 -13.47 28.80 -4.70
C GLN A 216 -12.20 29.67 -4.60
N GLY A 217 -11.26 29.30 -3.73
CA GLY A 217 -9.96 29.96 -3.62
C GLY A 217 -9.17 29.92 -4.92
N ILE A 218 -9.09 28.74 -5.55
CA ILE A 218 -8.40 28.54 -6.83
C ILE A 218 -9.02 29.42 -7.93
N LEU A 219 -10.36 29.41 -8.05
CA LEU A 219 -11.09 30.24 -9.03
C LEU A 219 -10.77 31.72 -8.88
N LYS A 220 -10.75 32.22 -7.63
CA LYS A 220 -10.43 33.63 -7.33
C LYS A 220 -8.98 33.99 -7.65
N LEU A 221 -8.03 33.10 -7.32
CA LEU A 221 -6.60 33.34 -7.51
C LEU A 221 -6.21 33.35 -9.00
N ASN A 222 -6.77 32.44 -9.79
CA ASN A 222 -6.36 32.25 -11.19
C ASN A 222 -7.14 33.12 -12.19
N LYS A 223 -8.10 33.93 -11.72
CA LYS A 223 -8.91 34.83 -12.57
C LYS A 223 -9.48 34.13 -13.80
N LEU A 224 -9.97 32.91 -13.63
CA LEU A 224 -10.58 32.14 -14.73
C LEU A 224 -11.75 32.92 -15.35
N PRO A 225 -12.07 32.68 -16.64
CA PRO A 225 -13.19 33.34 -17.30
C PRO A 225 -14.46 33.32 -16.44
N LEU A 226 -15.20 34.43 -16.47
CA LEU A 226 -16.41 34.62 -15.66
C LEU A 226 -17.44 33.51 -15.87
N ASP A 227 -17.55 33.00 -17.10
CA ASP A 227 -18.49 31.93 -17.44
C ASP A 227 -18.06 30.58 -16.82
N THR A 228 -16.77 30.25 -16.86
CA THR A 228 -16.18 29.10 -16.18
C THR A 228 -16.39 29.19 -14.67
N THR A 229 -16.11 30.36 -14.09
CA THR A 229 -16.29 30.60 -12.66
C THR A 229 -17.76 30.45 -12.24
N ARG A 230 -18.70 31.03 -13.01
CA ARG A 230 -20.15 30.90 -12.76
C ARG A 230 -20.63 29.46 -12.84
N LYS A 231 -20.17 28.70 -13.84
CA LYS A 231 -20.51 27.28 -14.02
C LYS A 231 -20.17 26.46 -12.78
N TYR A 232 -18.97 26.63 -12.22
CA TYR A 232 -18.56 25.85 -11.04
C TYR A 232 -19.20 26.38 -9.74
N LEU A 233 -19.41 27.70 -9.60
CA LEU A 233 -20.10 28.26 -8.43
C LEU A 233 -21.55 27.76 -8.26
N GLN A 234 -22.21 27.32 -9.34
CA GLN A 234 -23.54 26.70 -9.25
C GLN A 234 -23.51 25.28 -8.69
N LEU A 235 -22.33 24.65 -8.64
CA LEU A 235 -22.10 23.30 -8.12
C LEU A 235 -21.54 23.29 -6.68
N LEU A 236 -21.15 24.45 -6.14
CA LEU A 236 -20.65 24.66 -4.77
C LEU A 236 -21.79 25.10 -3.85
#